data_AF-M0DXK0-F1
#
_entry.id   AF-M0DXK0-F1
#
_cell.length_a   1.000
_cell.length_b   1.000
_cell.length_c   1.000
_cell.angle_alpha   90.00
_cell.angle_beta   90.00
_cell.angle_gamma   90.00
#
_symmetry.space_group_name_H-M   'P 1'
#
loop_
_entity.id
_entity.type
_entity.pdbx_description
1 polymer ?
#
loop_
_entity_poly.entity_id
_entity_poly.type
_entity_poly.pdbx_seq_one_letter_code
_entity_poly.pdbx_strand_id
1 'polypeptide(L)'
;MAARPPGGGDTAEPEAIEFGIAALDARLDEADVSFPATAAELRDALGDQEVPYDAQGRSIALGDALDRVPQQRFENETAFLDALYPVFDEARREERGVIASLRDALPF
;
A
#
# COMPACT_ATOMS: atom_id res chain seq x y z
N MET A 1 9.80 50.08 18.54
CA MET A 1 9.67 48.67 18.93
C MET A 1 8.19 48.34 19.01
N ALA A 2 7.68 47.45 18.16
CA ALA A 2 6.41 46.76 18.33
C ALA A 2 6.55 45.39 17.64
N ALA A 3 6.20 44.35 18.37
CA ALA A 3 6.68 42.99 18.20
C ALA A 3 6.12 42.28 16.96
N ARG A 4 6.98 41.48 16.32
CA ARG A 4 6.61 40.49 15.30
C ARG A 4 5.78 39.39 16.00
N PRO A 5 4.61 38.98 15.47
CA PRO A 5 3.85 37.89 16.08
C PRO A 5 4.67 36.60 16.01
N PRO A 6 4.58 35.72 17.03
CA PRO A 6 5.34 34.49 17.07
C PRO A 6 4.87 33.57 15.93
N GLY A 7 5.82 33.17 15.08
CA GLY A 7 5.69 31.94 14.32
C GLY A 7 5.65 30.80 15.32
N GLY A 8 4.58 30.01 15.29
CA GLY A 8 4.31 29.03 16.32
C GLY A 8 3.10 28.21 15.95
N GLY A 9 3.37 27.16 15.19
CA GLY A 9 2.43 26.13 14.82
C GLY A 9 3.20 25.20 13.94
N ASP A 10 4.02 24.34 14.56
CA ASP A 10 4.39 23.04 14.00
C ASP A 10 3.17 22.50 13.28
N THR A 11 3.15 22.65 11.96
CA THR A 11 2.34 21.78 11.13
C THR A 11 3.05 20.45 11.29
N ALA A 12 2.66 19.68 12.32
CA ALA A 12 2.68 18.24 12.19
C ALA A 12 1.95 18.01 10.87
N GLU A 13 2.72 17.80 9.81
CA GLU A 13 2.20 17.42 8.51
C GLU A 13 1.22 16.30 8.82
N PRO A 14 -0.04 16.40 8.34
CA PRO A 14 -1.01 15.36 8.63
C PRO A 14 -0.33 14.05 8.26
N GLU A 15 -0.17 13.14 9.23
CA GLU A 15 0.37 11.80 8.98
C GLU A 15 -0.47 11.24 7.84
N ALA A 16 0.08 11.28 6.63
CA ALA A 16 -0.64 10.88 5.45
C ALA A 16 -0.93 9.40 5.67
N ILE A 17 -2.21 9.04 5.82
CA ILE A 17 -2.54 7.64 6.01
C ILE A 17 -2.28 6.96 4.67
N GLU A 18 -1.16 6.26 4.59
CA GLU A 18 -0.69 5.62 3.37
C GLU A 18 -1.37 4.27 3.16
N PHE A 19 -1.71 3.96 1.92
CA PHE A 19 -2.41 2.72 1.56
C PHE A 19 -1.89 2.16 0.23
N GLY A 20 -1.87 0.84 0.12
CA GLY A 20 -1.47 0.10 -1.07
C GLY A 20 -0.01 0.39 -1.40
N ILE A 21 0.22 0.89 -2.62
CA ILE A 21 1.57 1.20 -3.10
C ILE A 21 2.27 2.27 -2.28
N ALA A 22 1.56 3.26 -1.71
CA ALA A 22 2.18 4.30 -0.89
C ALA A 22 2.71 3.73 0.44
N ALA A 23 1.92 2.86 1.08
CA ALA A 23 2.35 2.17 2.29
C ALA A 23 3.54 1.23 2.02
N LEU A 24 3.67 0.73 0.80
CA LEU A 24 4.76 -0.14 0.39
C LEU A 24 6.03 0.64 0.01
N ASP A 25 5.88 1.82 -0.61
CA ASP A 25 6.96 2.77 -0.92
C ASP A 25 7.72 3.17 0.35
N ALA A 26 7.01 3.62 1.38
CA ALA A 26 7.62 3.94 2.68
C ALA A 26 8.37 2.74 3.31
N ARG A 27 7.87 1.52 3.10
CA ARG A 27 8.53 0.29 3.60
C ARG A 27 9.78 -0.06 2.81
N LEU A 28 9.81 0.23 1.52
CA LEU A 28 10.98 0.01 0.67
C LEU A 28 12.12 0.95 1.10
N ASP A 29 11.79 2.21 1.39
CA ASP A 29 12.73 3.19 1.94
C ASP A 29 13.34 2.72 3.28
N GLU A 30 12.55 2.08 4.14
CA GLU A 30 13.03 1.54 5.42
C GLU A 30 13.89 0.27 5.27
N ALA A 31 13.63 -0.56 4.24
CA ALA A 31 14.23 -1.88 4.09
C ALA A 31 15.54 -1.90 3.28
N ASP A 32 16.03 -0.75 2.80
CA ASP A 32 17.27 -0.60 2.02
C ASP A 32 17.34 -1.60 0.83
N VAL A 33 16.23 -1.72 0.10
CA VAL A 33 16.11 -2.65 -1.03
C VAL A 33 16.80 -2.05 -2.26
N SER A 34 17.72 -2.81 -2.84
CA SER A 34 18.40 -2.43 -4.08
C SER A 34 17.77 -3.09 -5.31
N PHE A 35 17.51 -2.30 -6.36
CA PHE A 35 17.06 -2.79 -7.65
C PHE A 35 18.21 -2.90 -8.66
N PRO A 36 18.14 -3.86 -9.62
CA PRO A 36 17.04 -4.78 -9.90
C PRO A 36 16.91 -5.91 -8.86
N ALA A 37 15.67 -6.27 -8.52
CA ALA A 37 15.34 -7.29 -7.51
C ALA A 37 14.25 -8.26 -8.01
N THR A 38 14.26 -9.48 -7.50
CA THR A 38 13.25 -10.50 -7.78
C THR A 38 12.13 -10.49 -6.73
N ALA A 39 10.96 -11.02 -7.08
CA ALA A 39 9.85 -11.18 -6.14
C ALA A 39 10.25 -11.98 -4.89
N ALA A 40 11.13 -12.98 -5.05
CA ALA A 40 11.66 -13.76 -3.94
C ALA A 40 12.59 -12.93 -3.04
N GLU A 41 13.51 -12.14 -3.61
CA GLU A 41 14.39 -11.24 -2.86
C GLU A 41 13.58 -10.16 -2.13
N LEU A 42 12.55 -9.60 -2.79
CA LEU A 42 11.65 -8.62 -2.16
C LEU A 42 10.85 -9.25 -1.02
N ARG A 43 10.37 -10.48 -1.17
CA ARG A 43 9.68 -11.21 -0.10
C ARG A 43 10.60 -11.55 1.06
N ASP A 44 11.87 -11.84 0.81
CA ASP A 44 12.86 -12.12 1.85
C ASP A 44 13.25 -10.84 2.60
N ALA A 45 13.44 -9.72 1.88
CA ALA A 45 13.80 -8.43 2.45
C ALA A 45 12.66 -7.77 3.22
N LEU A 46 11.44 -7.76 2.66
CA LEU A 46 10.27 -7.10 3.24
C LEU A 46 9.44 -8.02 4.14
N GLY A 47 9.65 -9.34 4.03
CA GLY A 47 8.82 -10.35 4.71
C GLY A 47 7.39 -10.41 4.16
N ASP A 48 6.57 -11.21 4.82
CA ASP A 48 5.15 -11.41 4.46
C ASP A 48 4.22 -10.47 5.26
N GLN A 49 4.59 -9.19 5.31
CA GLN A 49 3.88 -8.20 6.11
C GLN A 49 2.51 -7.86 5.51
N GLU A 50 1.59 -7.46 6.38
CA GLU A 50 0.27 -6.99 5.97
C GLU A 50 0.35 -5.55 5.43
N VAL A 51 -0.01 -5.37 4.16
CA VAL A 51 -0.06 -4.08 3.48
C VAL A 51 -1.50 -3.57 3.49
N PRO A 52 -1.82 -2.47 4.20
CA PRO A 52 -3.16 -1.91 4.22
C PRO A 52 -3.47 -1.30 2.85
N TYR A 53 -4.58 -1.66 2.21
CA TYR A 53 -4.91 -1.18 0.86
C TYR A 53 -6.09 -0.19 0.82
N ASP A 54 -6.73 0.09 1.96
CA ASP A 54 -7.73 1.15 2.09
C ASP A 54 -8.02 1.62 3.52
N ALA A 55 -8.77 2.71 3.61
CA ALA A 55 -9.21 3.34 4.85
C ALA A 55 -10.27 2.54 5.64
N GLN A 56 -10.73 1.37 5.16
CA GLN A 56 -11.63 0.50 5.92
C GLN A 56 -10.86 -0.43 6.87
N GLY A 57 -9.53 -0.32 6.91
CA GLY A 57 -8.67 -1.17 7.75
C GLY A 57 -8.40 -2.53 7.13
N ARG A 58 -8.55 -2.65 5.80
CA ARG A 58 -8.30 -3.90 5.08
C ARG A 58 -6.84 -3.97 4.63
N SER A 59 -6.27 -5.16 4.76
CA SER A 59 -4.90 -5.49 4.41
C SER A 59 -4.83 -6.75 3.55
N ILE A 60 -3.73 -6.88 2.82
CA ILE A 60 -3.34 -8.11 2.12
C ILE A 60 -1.89 -8.41 2.46
N ALA A 61 -1.53 -9.69 2.59
CA ALA A 61 -0.15 -10.07 2.80
C ALA A 61 0.68 -9.72 1.55
N LEU A 62 1.88 -9.19 1.73
CA LEU A 62 2.76 -8.85 0.60
C LEU A 62 3.06 -10.06 -0.27
N GLY A 63 3.25 -11.23 0.34
CA GLY A 63 3.43 -12.50 -0.36
C GLY A 63 2.23 -12.85 -1.24
N ASP A 64 1.01 -12.76 -0.70
CA ASP A 64 -0.22 -13.00 -1.48
C ASP A 64 -0.35 -12.01 -2.65
N ALA A 65 0.06 -10.76 -2.44
CA ALA A 65 0.02 -9.75 -3.49
C ALA A 65 1.06 -10.05 -4.59
N LEU A 66 2.28 -10.45 -4.21
CA LEU A 66 3.34 -10.89 -5.11
C LEU A 66 2.94 -12.15 -5.90
N ASP A 67 2.27 -13.11 -5.27
CA ASP A 67 1.83 -14.36 -5.90
C ASP A 67 0.74 -14.12 -6.98
N ARG A 68 0.03 -12.97 -6.92
CA ARG A 68 -0.93 -12.53 -7.95
C ARG A 68 -0.26 -11.82 -9.13
N VAL A 69 0.99 -11.38 -8.98
CA VAL A 69 1.74 -10.69 -10.04
C VAL A 69 2.49 -11.71 -10.90
N PRO A 70 2.31 -11.71 -12.24
CA PRO A 70 3.01 -12.67 -13.10
C PRO A 70 4.52 -12.37 -13.26
N GLN A 71 4.93 -11.14 -12.94
CA GLN A 71 6.30 -10.67 -13.03
C GLN A 71 7.12 -11.13 -11.81
N GLN A 72 8.25 -11.80 -12.07
CA GLN A 72 9.15 -12.31 -11.02
C GLN A 72 10.38 -11.43 -10.78
N ARG A 73 10.63 -10.42 -11.62
CA ARG A 73 11.79 -9.53 -11.54
C ARG A 73 11.39 -8.10 -11.90
N PHE A 74 11.85 -7.17 -11.09
CA PHE A 74 11.58 -5.74 -11.19
C PHE A 74 12.89 -4.99 -11.41
N GLU A 75 12.89 -4.11 -12.41
CA GLU A 75 14.09 -3.36 -12.80
C GLU A 75 14.33 -2.14 -11.90
N ASN A 76 13.27 -1.64 -11.29
CA ASN A 76 13.29 -0.53 -10.35
C ASN A 76 12.06 -0.59 -9.44
N GLU A 77 12.09 0.23 -8.40
CA GLU A 77 11.00 0.41 -7.43
C GLU A 77 9.67 0.75 -8.07
N THR A 78 9.64 1.74 -8.96
CA THR A 78 8.40 2.14 -9.64
C THR A 78 7.77 0.97 -10.40
N ALA A 79 8.58 0.15 -11.08
CA ALA A 79 8.10 -1.04 -11.79
C ALA A 79 7.52 -2.10 -10.84
N PHE A 80 8.06 -2.21 -9.63
CA PHE A 80 7.51 -3.08 -8.59
C PHE A 80 6.17 -2.56 -8.06
N LEU A 81 6.08 -1.28 -7.71
CA LEU A 81 4.85 -0.65 -7.22
C LEU A 81 3.74 -0.66 -8.27
N ASP A 82 4.06 -0.33 -9.52
CA ASP A 82 3.13 -0.35 -10.64
C ASP A 82 2.57 -1.75 -10.89
N ALA A 83 3.38 -2.80 -10.69
CA ALA A 83 2.93 -4.18 -10.86
C ALA A 83 1.94 -4.61 -9.76
N LEU A 84 2.07 -4.07 -8.55
CA LEU A 84 1.17 -4.36 -7.43
C LEU A 84 -0.08 -3.48 -7.40
N TYR A 85 -0.05 -2.30 -8.03
CA TYR A 85 -1.20 -1.40 -8.07
C TYR A 85 -2.50 -2.08 -8.56
N PRO A 86 -2.52 -2.84 -9.67
CA PRO A 86 -3.71 -3.57 -10.11
C PRO A 86 -4.22 -4.58 -9.09
N VAL A 87 -3.32 -5.24 -8.35
CA VAL A 87 -3.69 -6.24 -7.33
C VAL A 87 -4.45 -5.59 -6.17
N PHE A 88 -3.95 -4.45 -5.68
CA PHE A 88 -4.65 -3.69 -4.64
C PHE A 88 -5.99 -3.12 -5.12
N ASP A 89 -6.05 -2.64 -6.36
CA ASP A 89 -7.28 -2.10 -6.95
C ASP A 89 -8.34 -3.19 -7.19
N GLU A 90 -7.91 -4.40 -7.60
CA GLU A 90 -8.78 -5.57 -7.74
C GLU A 90 -9.31 -6.05 -6.39
N ALA A 91 -8.45 -6.23 -5.39
CA ALA A 91 -8.86 -6.60 -4.03
C ALA A 91 -9.90 -5.61 -3.47
N ARG A 92 -9.74 -4.31 -3.75
CA ARG A 92 -10.70 -3.27 -3.38
C ARG A 92 -12.04 -3.40 -4.12
N ARG A 93 -12.06 -3.94 -5.34
CA ARG A 93 -13.29 -4.10 -6.16
C ARG A 93 -14.04 -5.38 -5.83
N GLU A 94 -13.34 -6.51 -5.67
CA GLU A 94 -13.95 -7.81 -5.36
C GLU A 94 -14.84 -7.73 -4.12
N GLU A 95 -14.31 -7.14 -3.04
CA GLU A 95 -15.02 -7.01 -1.78
C GLU A 95 -16.21 -6.04 -1.83
N ARG A 96 -16.14 -4.99 -2.66
CA ARG A 96 -17.30 -4.11 -2.90
C ARG A 96 -18.44 -4.88 -3.59
N GLY A 97 -18.12 -5.83 -4.47
CA GLY A 97 -19.09 -6.71 -5.11
C GLY A 97 -19.75 -7.69 -4.15
N VAL A 98 -18.98 -8.30 -3.24
CA VAL A 98 -19.48 -9.25 -2.24
C VAL A 98 -20.46 -8.58 -1.26
N ILE A 99 -20.11 -7.40 -0.74
CA ILE A 99 -20.98 -6.67 0.20
C ILE A 99 -22.26 -6.17 -0.49
N ALA A 100 -22.16 -5.70 -1.73
CA ALA A 100 -23.33 -5.29 -2.51
C ALA A 100 -24.30 -6.46 -2.75
N SER A 101 -23.77 -7.65 -3.06
CA SER A 101 -24.58 -8.84 -3.30
C SER A 101 -25.32 -9.34 -2.05
N LEU A 102 -24.67 -9.31 -0.87
CA LEU A 102 -25.32 -9.69 0.39
C LEU A 102 -26.44 -8.73 0.81
N ARG A 103 -26.29 -7.44 0.50
CA ARG A 103 -27.33 -6.42 0.78
C ARG A 103 -28.55 -6.58 -0.12
N ASP A 104 -28.36 -7.01 -1.37
CA ASP A 104 -29.45 -7.26 -2.33
C ASP A 104 -30.24 -8.54 -2.00
N ALA A 105 -29.63 -9.49 -1.28
CA ALA A 105 -30.26 -10.75 -0.88
C ALA A 105 -31.09 -10.66 0.42
N LEU A 106 -31.08 -9.52 1.11
CA LEU A 106 -31.89 -9.29 2.32
C LEU A 106 -33.17 -8.51 1.97
N PRO A 107 -34.36 -9.13 2.07
CA PRO A 107 -35.61 -8.40 1.92
C PRO A 107 -35.80 -7.53 3.17
N PHE A 108 -35.95 -6.22 2.97
CA PHE A 108 -36.39 -5.30 4.02
C PHE A 108 -37.87 -5.52 4.37
#